data_AF-A0A2D4JAX9-F1
#
_entry.id   AF-A0A2D4JAX9-F1
#
_cell.length_a   1.000
_cell.length_b   1.000
_cell.length_c   1.000
_cell.angle_alpha   90.00
_cell.angle_beta   90.00
_cell.angle_gamma   90.00
#
_symmetry.space_group_name_H-M   'P 1'
#
loop_
_entity.id
_entity.type
_entity.pdbx_description
1 polymer ?
#
loop_
_entity_poly.entity_id
_entity_poly.type
_entity_poly.pdbx_seq_one_letter_code
_entity_poly.pdbx_strand_id
1 'polypeptide(L)'
;MGIVKLAKLIEEEAPDAVRLVTLQDYHDRVVALDASVAIYQFRTAMPQMINHHGQNISSLQGLFFRTLHLLEKGLKPLFVFEGKPPKLKQLVLAKRAALSGPRRGTAGSDVPASPPRRDSETLLTLLGVPYIQAPAEAEATCAALVKSGHAWCVATEDMDALPFGAVRLLRHLGVRKR
;
A
#
# COMPACT_ATOMS: atom_id res chain seq x y z
N MET A 1 -8.19 -3.37 -5.01
CA MET A 1 -8.97 -2.14 -4.76
C MET A 1 -9.10 -1.40 -6.10
N GLY A 2 -9.71 -0.21 -6.15
CA GLY A 2 -9.85 0.60 -7.38
C GLY A 2 -10.85 0.09 -8.40
N ILE A 3 -10.40 -0.04 -9.65
CA ILE A 3 -11.27 -0.39 -10.78
C ILE A 3 -11.71 -1.86 -10.69
N VAL A 4 -13.01 -2.05 -10.53
CA VAL A 4 -13.65 -3.35 -10.36
C VAL A 4 -13.40 -4.23 -11.60
N LYS A 5 -12.93 -5.46 -11.37
CA LYS A 5 -12.64 -6.49 -12.38
C LYS A 5 -11.56 -6.13 -13.42
N LEU A 6 -10.84 -5.01 -13.28
CA LEU A 6 -9.82 -4.64 -14.26
C LEU A 6 -8.70 -5.68 -14.40
N ALA A 7 -8.24 -6.27 -13.30
CA ALA A 7 -7.21 -7.31 -13.35
C ALA A 7 -7.66 -8.53 -14.18
N LYS A 8 -8.88 -9.01 -13.92
CA LYS A 8 -9.47 -10.12 -14.64
C LYS A 8 -9.63 -9.80 -16.14
N LEU A 9 -10.10 -8.58 -16.45
CA LEU A 9 -10.24 -8.12 -17.82
C LEU A 9 -8.89 -8.11 -18.57
N ILE A 10 -7.81 -7.63 -17.92
CA ILE A 10 -6.47 -7.62 -18.52
C ILE A 10 -5.95 -9.05 -18.72
N GLU A 11 -6.17 -9.95 -17.76
CA GLU A 11 -5.79 -11.37 -17.89
C GLU A 11 -6.52 -12.06 -19.06
N GLU A 12 -7.79 -11.73 -19.31
CA GLU A 12 -8.60 -12.31 -20.38
C GLU A 12 -8.30 -11.69 -21.76
N GLU A 13 -8.23 -10.35 -21.85
CA GLU A 13 -8.18 -9.63 -23.12
C GLU A 13 -6.76 -9.21 -23.54
N ALA A 14 -5.82 -9.15 -22.60
CA ALA A 14 -4.43 -8.73 -22.85
C ALA A 14 -3.42 -9.58 -22.03
N PRO A 15 -3.42 -10.92 -22.17
CA PRO A 15 -2.59 -11.80 -21.35
C PRO A 15 -1.09 -11.49 -21.45
N ASP A 16 -0.61 -11.01 -22.60
CA ASP A 16 0.79 -10.62 -22.82
C ASP A 16 1.24 -9.43 -21.96
N ALA A 17 0.29 -8.65 -21.42
CA ALA A 17 0.55 -7.57 -20.49
C ALA A 17 0.80 -8.06 -19.05
N VAL A 18 0.54 -9.34 -18.76
CA VAL A 18 0.70 -9.95 -17.44
C VAL A 18 1.89 -10.89 -17.46
N ARG A 19 2.82 -10.71 -16.50
CA ARG A 19 3.99 -11.59 -16.36
C ARG A 19 4.19 -11.97 -14.91
N LEU A 20 4.45 -13.25 -14.68
CA LEU A 20 4.95 -13.74 -13.40
C LEU A 20 6.44 -13.44 -13.32
N VAL A 21 6.84 -12.87 -12.19
CA VAL A 21 8.21 -12.41 -11.98
C VAL A 21 8.71 -12.84 -10.61
N THR A 22 10.02 -13.10 -10.53
CA THR A 22 10.69 -13.37 -9.26
C THR A 22 11.37 -12.09 -8.78
N LEU A 23 11.18 -11.72 -7.51
CA LEU A 23 11.74 -10.45 -7.00
C LEU A 23 13.27 -10.37 -7.11
N GLN A 24 13.96 -11.52 -7.08
CA GLN A 24 15.42 -11.62 -7.23
C GLN A 24 15.92 -11.08 -8.58
N ASP A 25 15.10 -11.12 -9.62
CA ASP A 25 15.47 -10.65 -10.96
C ASP A 25 15.55 -9.10 -11.04
N TYR A 26 15.13 -8.41 -9.97
CA TYR A 26 14.99 -6.96 -9.91
C TYR A 26 15.88 -6.33 -8.83
N HIS A 27 17.03 -6.93 -8.54
CA HIS A 27 18.03 -6.35 -7.64
C HIS A 27 18.32 -4.87 -7.99
N ASP A 28 18.54 -4.05 -6.96
CA ASP A 28 18.76 -2.60 -7.02
C ASP A 28 17.62 -1.75 -7.60
N ARG A 29 16.49 -2.35 -7.98
CA ARG A 29 15.35 -1.59 -8.49
C ARG A 29 14.62 -0.88 -7.37
N VAL A 30 14.31 0.40 -7.61
CA VAL A 30 13.44 1.19 -6.74
C VAL A 30 11.99 0.81 -6.99
N VAL A 31 11.25 0.51 -5.93
CA VAL A 31 9.84 0.14 -5.98
C VAL A 31 9.03 1.15 -5.18
N ALA A 32 8.10 1.84 -5.85
CA ALA A 32 7.21 2.81 -5.20
C ALA A 32 6.00 2.09 -4.60
N LEU A 33 5.81 2.18 -3.28
CA LEU A 33 4.74 1.50 -2.56
C LEU A 33 3.69 2.49 -2.07
N ASP A 34 2.43 2.17 -2.29
CA ASP A 34 1.33 2.84 -1.60
C ASP A 34 1.29 2.38 -0.14
N ALA A 35 1.61 3.29 0.78
CA ALA A 35 1.66 2.99 2.21
C ALA A 35 0.27 2.72 2.79
N SER A 36 -0.76 3.46 2.37
CA SER A 36 -2.12 3.30 2.88
C SER A 36 -2.71 1.93 2.52
N VAL A 37 -2.50 1.50 1.28
CA VAL A 37 -2.92 0.17 0.81
C VAL A 37 -2.16 -0.92 1.57
N ALA A 38 -0.84 -0.79 1.75
CA ALA A 38 -0.05 -1.75 2.51
C ALA A 38 -0.53 -1.86 3.97
N ILE A 39 -0.69 -0.73 4.67
CA ILE A 39 -1.18 -0.66 6.05
C ILE A 39 -2.58 -1.29 6.16
N TYR A 40 -3.47 -1.00 5.21
CA TYR A 40 -4.81 -1.59 5.19
C TYR A 40 -4.76 -3.11 5.06
N GLN A 41 -3.96 -3.63 4.12
CA GLN A 41 -3.80 -5.07 3.91
C GLN A 41 -3.36 -5.77 5.20
N PHE A 42 -2.33 -5.25 5.88
CA PHE A 42 -1.83 -5.86 7.12
C PHE A 42 -2.87 -5.84 8.22
N ARG A 43 -3.63 -4.75 8.34
CA ARG A 43 -4.71 -4.66 9.33
C ARG A 43 -5.82 -5.69 9.10
N THR A 44 -6.08 -6.06 7.84
CA THR A 44 -7.15 -7.01 7.48
C THR A 44 -6.68 -8.46 7.40
N ALA A 45 -5.42 -8.70 7.05
CA ALA A 45 -4.90 -10.04 6.75
C ALA A 45 -4.12 -10.66 7.91
N MET A 46 -3.65 -9.86 8.87
CA MET A 46 -2.86 -10.34 10.00
C MET A 46 -3.71 -10.42 11.29
N PRO A 47 -3.40 -11.38 12.18
CA PRO A 47 -3.94 -11.37 13.54
C PRO A 47 -3.69 -10.02 14.23
N GLN A 48 -4.65 -9.59 15.06
CA GLN A 48 -4.49 -8.36 15.83
C GLN A 48 -3.35 -8.53 16.83
N MET A 49 -2.44 -7.56 16.88
CA MET A 49 -1.39 -7.51 17.90
C MET A 49 -1.59 -6.24 18.69
N ILE A 50 -1.89 -6.38 19.98
CA ILE A 50 -2.24 -5.25 20.84
C ILE A 50 -1.05 -4.94 21.74
N ASN A 51 -0.60 -3.69 21.74
CA ASN A 51 0.43 -3.23 22.66
C ASN A 51 -0.15 -2.93 24.06
N HIS A 52 0.71 -2.62 25.02
CA HIS A 52 0.28 -2.27 26.39
C HIS A 52 -0.57 -0.99 26.48
N HIS A 53 -0.62 -0.18 25.42
CA HIS A 53 -1.49 1.00 25.31
C HIS A 53 -2.86 0.67 24.68
N GLY A 54 -3.17 -0.60 24.42
CA GLY A 54 -4.44 -1.00 23.79
C GLY A 54 -4.52 -0.69 22.28
N GLN A 55 -3.40 -0.42 21.62
CA GLN A 55 -3.35 -0.11 20.19
C GLN A 55 -3.05 -1.37 19.38
N ASN A 56 -3.75 -1.56 18.26
CA ASN A 56 -3.45 -2.63 17.31
C ASN A 56 -2.27 -2.27 16.39
N ILE A 57 -1.09 -2.81 16.71
CA ILE A 57 0.16 -2.62 16.00
C ILE A 57 0.40 -3.62 14.85
N SER A 58 -0.58 -4.43 14.45
CA SER A 58 -0.41 -5.43 13.38
C SER A 58 0.04 -4.80 12.04
N SER A 59 -0.44 -3.58 11.75
CA SER A 59 -0.01 -2.83 10.57
C SER A 59 1.47 -2.42 10.60
N LEU A 60 2.01 -2.07 11.77
CA LEU A 60 3.44 -1.76 11.94
C LEU A 60 4.29 -3.01 11.78
N GLN A 61 3.86 -4.13 12.36
CA GLN A 61 4.53 -5.41 12.21
C GLN A 61 4.58 -5.85 10.74
N GLY A 62 3.44 -5.74 10.04
CA GLY A 62 3.38 -6.06 8.61
C GLY A 62 4.26 -5.15 7.76
N LEU A 63 4.26 -3.84 8.04
CA LEU A 63 5.12 -2.87 7.38
C LEU A 63 6.61 -3.20 7.61
N PHE A 64 6.99 -3.54 8.84
CA PHE A 64 8.35 -3.97 9.20
C PHE A 64 8.79 -5.19 8.38
N PHE A 65 8.05 -6.30 8.46
CA PHE A 65 8.46 -7.53 7.78
C PHE A 65 8.40 -7.42 6.25
N ARG A 66 7.46 -6.66 5.68
CA ARG A 66 7.45 -6.43 4.24
C ARG A 66 8.61 -5.58 3.79
N THR A 67 8.98 -4.57 4.56
CA THR A 67 10.15 -3.74 4.27
C THR A 67 11.42 -4.59 4.30
N LEU A 68 11.60 -5.42 5.34
CA LEU A 68 12.72 -6.36 5.40
C LEU A 68 12.72 -7.33 4.21
N HIS A 69 11.57 -7.92 3.88
CA HIS A 69 11.47 -8.84 2.75
C HIS A 69 11.92 -8.22 1.43
N LEU A 70 11.54 -6.96 1.17
CA LEU A 70 11.97 -6.22 -0.02
C LEU A 70 13.49 -5.99 -0.02
N LEU A 71 14.03 -5.52 1.10
CA LEU A 71 15.45 -5.26 1.27
C LEU A 71 16.30 -6.54 1.13
N GLU A 72 15.87 -7.65 1.72
CA GLU A 72 16.52 -8.97 1.60
C GLU A 72 16.55 -9.49 0.16
N LYS A 73 15.60 -9.06 -0.68
CA LYS A 73 15.55 -9.38 -2.11
C LYS A 73 16.32 -8.37 -2.98
N GLY A 74 17.02 -7.43 -2.35
CA GLY A 74 17.80 -6.39 -3.03
C GLY A 74 16.96 -5.28 -3.65
N LEU A 75 15.67 -5.19 -3.31
CA LEU A 75 14.81 -4.09 -3.77
C LEU A 75 14.98 -2.87 -2.87
N LYS A 76 14.80 -1.69 -3.46
CA LYS A 76 14.89 -0.39 -2.77
C LYS A 76 13.47 0.18 -2.60
N PRO A 77 12.79 -0.08 -1.48
CA PRO A 77 11.44 0.43 -1.27
C PRO A 77 11.44 1.95 -1.10
N LEU A 78 10.46 2.60 -1.71
CA LEU A 78 10.08 3.99 -1.46
C LEU A 78 8.59 4.03 -1.12
N PHE A 79 8.26 4.35 0.14
CA PHE A 79 6.87 4.42 0.56
C PHE A 79 6.26 5.79 0.26
N VAL A 80 5.02 5.80 -0.22
CA VAL A 80 4.25 7.00 -0.52
C VAL A 80 3.01 7.01 0.35
N PHE A 81 2.90 8.01 1.21
CA PHE A 81 1.73 8.22 2.06
C PHE A 81 0.69 9.09 1.35
N GLU A 82 -0.59 8.77 1.50
CA GLU A 82 -1.70 9.58 0.99
C GLU A 82 -1.71 10.98 1.62
N GLY A 83 -2.06 11.96 0.78
CA GLY A 83 -2.31 13.35 1.13
C GLY A 83 -3.78 13.66 1.28
N LYS A 84 -4.18 14.88 0.90
CA LYS A 84 -5.56 15.32 1.01
C LYS A 84 -6.38 14.70 -0.13
N PRO A 85 -7.45 13.92 0.17
CA PRO A 85 -8.25 13.31 -0.89
C PRO A 85 -8.88 14.37 -1.82
N PRO A 86 -8.98 14.09 -3.13
CA PRO A 86 -9.63 14.99 -4.08
C PRO A 86 -11.14 15.08 -3.78
N LYS A 87 -11.75 16.22 -4.17
CA LYS A 87 -13.20 16.47 -3.94
C LYS A 87 -14.08 15.35 -4.51
N LEU A 88 -13.72 14.82 -5.67
CA LEU A 88 -14.45 13.72 -6.33
C LEU A 88 -14.50 12.43 -5.51
N LYS A 89 -13.53 12.19 -4.61
CA LYS A 89 -13.49 10.99 -3.74
C LYS A 89 -14.37 11.15 -2.49
N GLN A 90 -14.90 12.34 -2.20
CA GLN A 90 -15.71 12.60 -1.00
C GLN A 90 -16.95 11.71 -0.90
N LEU A 91 -17.67 11.51 -2.01
CA LEU A 91 -18.87 10.66 -2.04
C LEU A 91 -18.53 9.20 -1.74
N VAL A 92 -17.43 8.70 -2.31
CA VAL A 92 -16.96 7.33 -2.07
C VAL A 92 -16.49 7.17 -0.63
N LEU A 93 -15.80 8.15 -0.06
CA LEU A 93 -15.38 8.14 1.34
C LEU A 93 -16.57 8.18 2.30
N ALA A 94 -17.59 8.98 2.00
CA ALA A 94 -18.83 9.02 2.77
C ALA A 94 -19.55 7.66 2.74
N LYS A 95 -19.65 7.04 1.55
CA LYS A 95 -20.23 5.70 1.40
C LYS A 95 -19.43 4.64 2.17
N ARG A 96 -18.10 4.68 2.09
CA ARG A 96 -17.21 3.77 2.85
C ARG A 96 -17.37 3.98 4.36
N ALA A 97 -17.48 5.21 4.83
CA ALA A 97 -17.69 5.52 6.24
C ALA A 97 -19.04 4.96 6.73
N ALA A 98 -20.11 5.12 5.95
CA ALA A 98 -21.43 4.57 6.29
C ALA A 98 -21.43 3.03 6.39
N LEU A 99 -20.69 2.35 5.50
CA LEU A 99 -20.53 0.89 5.51
C LEU A 99 -19.62 0.38 6.63
N SER A 100 -18.68 1.22 7.10
CA SER A 100 -17.69 0.84 8.12
C SER A 100 -18.23 0.99 9.55
N GLY A 101 -19.47 1.43 9.73
CA GLY A 101 -20.05 1.76 11.05
C GLY A 101 -19.47 3.04 11.66
N PRO A 102 -19.88 3.43 12.88
CA PRO A 102 -19.32 4.59 13.58
C PRO A 102 -17.79 4.51 13.64
N ARG A 103 -17.13 5.68 13.57
CA ARG A 103 -15.66 5.80 13.55
C ARG A 103 -15.04 4.93 14.64
N ARG A 104 -14.19 3.97 14.24
CA ARG A 104 -13.31 3.22 15.14
C ARG A 104 -12.56 4.22 16.04
N GLY A 105 -12.86 4.22 17.34
CA GLY A 105 -12.28 5.14 18.31
C GLY A 105 -13.26 6.17 18.93
N THR A 106 -14.56 6.13 18.64
CA THR A 106 -15.54 6.78 19.54
C THR A 106 -15.62 6.00 20.84
N ALA A 107 -15.56 6.67 21.99
CA ALA A 107 -15.66 6.07 23.32
C ALA A 107 -16.85 5.10 23.37
N GLY A 108 -16.56 3.79 23.52
CA GLY A 108 -17.56 2.71 23.56
C GLY A 108 -17.45 1.61 22.50
N SER A 109 -16.49 1.66 21.55
CA SER A 109 -16.22 0.52 20.67
C SER A 109 -15.13 -0.39 21.22
N ASP A 110 -15.38 -1.70 21.38
CA ASP A 110 -14.39 -2.75 21.76
C ASP A 110 -13.26 -2.96 20.71
N VAL A 111 -13.15 -2.08 19.72
CA VAL A 111 -12.17 -2.17 18.63
C VAL A 111 -10.91 -1.42 19.03
N PRO A 112 -9.74 -2.08 19.07
CA PRO A 112 -8.46 -1.45 19.40
C PRO A 112 -8.14 -0.26 18.49
N ALA A 113 -7.55 0.78 19.07
CA ALA A 113 -7.12 1.97 18.33
C ALA A 113 -6.03 1.60 17.31
N SER A 114 -6.03 2.23 16.13
CA SER A 114 -4.91 2.10 15.19
C SER A 114 -3.74 2.99 15.64
N PRO A 115 -2.48 2.57 15.46
CA PRO A 115 -1.32 3.41 15.75
C PRO A 115 -1.36 4.68 14.90
N PRO A 116 -0.88 5.81 15.44
CA PRO A 116 -0.74 7.03 14.66
C PRO A 116 0.19 6.79 13.47
N ARG A 117 -0.07 7.49 12.37
CA ARG A 117 0.74 7.43 11.14
C ARG A 117 2.24 7.65 11.42
N ARG A 118 2.56 8.54 12.38
CA ARG A 118 3.92 8.86 12.80
C ARG A 118 4.72 7.61 13.20
N ASP A 119 4.08 6.57 13.71
CA ASP A 119 4.76 5.33 14.09
C ASP A 119 5.29 4.59 12.86
N SER A 120 4.53 4.60 11.75
CA SER A 120 4.98 4.03 10.47
C SER A 120 6.14 4.83 9.88
N GLU A 121 6.06 6.16 9.94
CA GLU A 121 7.14 7.05 9.49
C GLU A 121 8.41 6.89 10.32
N THR A 122 8.27 6.77 11.64
CA THR A 122 9.37 6.52 12.58
C THR A 122 10.01 5.16 12.28
N LEU A 123 9.21 4.12 12.09
CA LEU A 123 9.69 2.79 11.72
C LEU A 123 10.51 2.82 10.43
N LEU A 124 9.99 3.44 9.37
CA LEU A 124 10.69 3.54 8.09
C LEU A 124 12.00 4.33 8.22
N THR A 125 11.99 5.41 9.01
CA THR A 125 13.19 6.20 9.32
C THR A 125 14.24 5.35 10.02
N LEU A 126 13.85 4.57 11.03
CA LEU A 126 14.75 3.68 11.77
C LEU A 126 15.33 2.55 10.90
N LEU A 127 14.58 2.10 9.89
CA LEU A 127 15.03 1.13 8.89
C LEU A 127 15.91 1.74 7.79
N GLY A 128 16.08 3.06 7.77
CA GLY A 128 16.81 3.77 6.70
C GLY A 128 16.07 3.76 5.35
N VAL A 129 14.75 3.59 5.36
CA VAL A 129 13.92 3.49 4.15
C VAL A 129 13.23 4.82 3.87
N PRO A 130 13.37 5.38 2.65
CA PRO A 130 12.76 6.66 2.31
C PRO A 130 11.24 6.55 2.21
N TYR A 131 10.57 7.63 2.58
CA TYR A 131 9.16 7.82 2.32
C TYR A 131 8.87 9.27 1.93
N ILE A 132 7.77 9.48 1.20
CA ILE A 132 7.29 10.80 0.81
C ILE A 132 5.79 10.95 1.06
N GLN A 133 5.36 12.20 1.10
CA GLN A 133 3.96 12.59 1.20
C GLN A 133 3.43 12.92 -0.19
N ALA A 134 2.39 12.23 -0.64
CA ALA A 134 1.64 12.61 -1.84
C ALA A 134 0.85 13.91 -1.59
N PRO A 135 0.65 14.78 -2.60
CA PRO A 135 -0.22 15.94 -2.48
C PRO A 135 -1.70 15.53 -2.33
N ALA A 136 -2.10 14.44 -3.00
CA ALA A 136 -3.42 13.85 -2.92
C ALA A 136 -3.29 12.32 -2.86
N GLU A 137 -3.55 11.63 -3.95
CA GLU A 137 -3.53 10.16 -3.99
C GLU A 137 -2.10 9.60 -4.05
N ALA A 138 -1.86 8.55 -3.26
CA ALA A 138 -0.55 7.90 -3.19
C ALA A 138 -0.26 7.14 -4.49
N GLU A 139 -1.26 6.41 -5.00
CA GLU A 139 -1.20 5.67 -6.27
C GLU A 139 -0.82 6.57 -7.46
N ALA A 140 -1.34 7.80 -7.51
CA ALA A 140 -1.03 8.77 -8.55
C ALA A 140 0.43 9.26 -8.46
N THR A 141 0.91 9.48 -7.25
CA THR A 141 2.29 9.90 -7.01
C THR A 141 3.26 8.76 -7.32
N CYS A 142 2.93 7.52 -6.94
CA CYS A 142 3.69 6.33 -7.33
C CYS A 142 3.77 6.20 -8.85
N ALA A 143 2.64 6.35 -9.56
CA ALA A 143 2.60 6.30 -11.02
C ALA A 143 3.51 7.38 -11.65
N ALA A 144 3.48 8.60 -11.12
CA ALA A 144 4.34 9.70 -11.56
C ALA A 144 5.84 9.42 -11.34
N LEU A 145 6.21 8.81 -10.19
CA LEU A 145 7.59 8.39 -9.91
C LEU A 145 8.10 7.36 -10.92
N VAL A 146 7.25 6.40 -11.30
CA VAL A 146 7.61 5.40 -12.32
C VAL A 146 7.71 6.04 -13.70
N LYS A 147 6.74 6.88 -14.07
CA LYS A 147 6.73 7.57 -15.38
C LYS A 147 7.93 8.50 -15.56
N SER A 148 8.41 9.12 -14.48
CA SER A 148 9.59 10.00 -14.48
C SER A 148 10.93 9.27 -14.31
N GLY A 149 10.93 7.94 -14.17
CA GLY A 149 12.15 7.14 -14.06
C GLY A 149 12.79 7.07 -12.66
N HIS A 150 12.16 7.66 -11.64
CA HIS A 150 12.63 7.59 -10.25
C HIS A 150 12.33 6.25 -9.58
N ALA A 151 11.32 5.52 -10.08
CA ALA A 151 10.98 4.17 -9.65
C ALA A 151 10.84 3.23 -10.85
N TRP A 152 11.13 1.95 -10.66
CA TRP A 152 10.99 0.93 -11.70
C TRP A 152 9.54 0.50 -11.89
N CYS A 153 8.81 0.31 -10.79
CA CYS A 153 7.39 -0.05 -10.78
C CYS A 153 6.64 0.54 -9.58
N VAL A 154 5.31 0.52 -9.69
CA VAL A 154 4.40 0.75 -8.56
C VAL A 154 4.04 -0.60 -7.96
N ALA A 155 4.13 -0.72 -6.65
CA ALA A 155 3.71 -1.87 -5.87
C ALA A 155 2.42 -1.56 -5.11
N THR A 156 1.30 -2.03 -5.63
CA THR A 156 -0.01 -1.86 -4.98
C THR A 156 -1.01 -2.91 -5.48
N GLU A 157 -2.01 -3.24 -4.65
CA GLU A 157 -3.18 -4.03 -5.07
C GLU A 157 -4.31 -3.15 -5.63
N ASP A 158 -4.08 -1.85 -5.71
CA ASP A 158 -5.01 -0.92 -6.31
C ASP A 158 -4.78 -0.80 -7.82
N MET A 159 -5.77 -1.20 -8.61
CA MET A 159 -5.66 -1.24 -10.07
C MET A 159 -5.84 0.15 -10.71
N ASP A 160 -6.26 1.15 -9.95
CA ASP A 160 -6.38 2.53 -10.43
C ASP A 160 -5.03 3.23 -10.68
N ALA A 161 -3.92 2.67 -10.17
CA ALA A 161 -2.57 3.10 -10.52
C ALA A 161 -2.29 3.07 -12.03
N LEU A 162 -2.89 2.12 -12.77
CA LEU A 162 -2.73 2.00 -14.23
C LEU A 162 -3.26 3.26 -14.96
N PRO A 163 -4.52 3.71 -14.76
CA PRO A 163 -5.03 4.97 -15.30
C PRO A 163 -4.18 6.22 -14.96
N PHE A 164 -3.51 6.24 -13.80
CA PHE A 164 -2.59 7.33 -13.45
C PHE A 164 -1.26 7.29 -14.22
N GLY A 165 -1.03 6.24 -15.02
CA GLY A 165 0.16 6.10 -15.86
C GLY A 165 1.26 5.24 -15.25
N ALA A 166 0.93 4.35 -14.30
CA ALA A 166 1.87 3.35 -13.81
C ALA A 166 2.20 2.36 -14.95
N VAL A 167 3.29 2.61 -15.68
CA VAL A 167 3.72 1.76 -16.80
C VAL A 167 4.15 0.35 -16.38
N ARG A 168 4.43 0.14 -15.08
CA ARG A 168 4.69 -1.17 -14.48
C ARG A 168 4.00 -1.24 -13.12
N LEU A 169 3.07 -2.18 -12.97
CA LEU A 169 2.35 -2.46 -11.74
C LEU A 169 2.74 -3.84 -11.22
N LEU A 170 3.32 -3.90 -10.02
CA LEU A 170 3.66 -5.12 -9.32
C LEU A 170 2.61 -5.41 -8.25
N ARG A 171 2.05 -6.61 -8.28
CA ARG A 171 1.03 -7.09 -7.34
C ARG A 171 1.53 -8.31 -6.58
N HIS A 172 0.87 -8.63 -5.49
CA HIS A 172 1.06 -9.83 -4.67
C HIS A 172 2.42 -9.90 -3.94
N LEU A 173 2.91 -8.74 -3.50
CA LEU A 173 4.22 -8.51 -2.90
C LEU A 173 4.47 -9.12 -1.50
N GLY A 174 3.68 -10.11 -1.10
CA GLY A 174 3.91 -10.85 0.14
C GLY A 174 3.06 -12.10 0.27
N VAL A 175 2.56 -12.63 -0.86
CA VAL A 175 1.85 -13.90 -0.89
C VAL A 175 2.80 -14.90 -1.53
N ARG A 176 3.39 -15.79 -0.73
CA ARG A 176 3.85 -17.08 -1.28
C ARG A 176 2.59 -17.79 -1.75
N LYS A 177 2.35 -17.87 -3.07
CA LYS A 177 1.51 -18.95 -3.59
C LYS A 177 2.26 -20.24 -3.25
N ARG A 178 1.74 -21.00 -2.28
CA ARG A 178 2.10 -22.41 -2.15
C ARG A 178 1.59 -23.16 -3.35
#